data_AF-R7Z8T7-F1
#
_entry.id   AF-R7Z8T7-F1
#
_cell.length_a   1.000
_cell.length_b   1.000
_cell.length_c   1.000
_cell.angle_alpha   90.00
_cell.angle_beta   90.00
_cell.angle_gamma   90.00
#
_symmetry.space_group_name_H-M   'P 1'
#
loop_
_entity.id
_entity.type
_entity.pdbx_description
1 polymer ?
#
loop_
_entity_poly.entity_id
_entity_poly.type
_entity_poly.pdbx_seq_one_letter_code
_entity_poly.pdbx_strand_id
1 'polypeptide(L)' 'METFIALGFFLNPIFAIVFCVNLVSIIRKLSKDSGAKMNRNAVWLTISFTYIVTILTWIWSISY' A
#
# COMPACT_ATOMS: atom_id res chain seq x y z
N MET A 1 -10.82 -18.32 17.18
CA MET A 1 -11.29 -17.07 16.53
C MET A 1 -10.45 -15.89 17.02
N GLU A 2 -10.25 -15.72 18.32
CA GLU A 2 -9.49 -14.62 18.96
C GLU A 2 -8.01 -14.49 18.52
N THR A 3 -7.33 -15.59 18.23
CA THR A 3 -5.92 -15.58 17.79
C THR A 3 -5.71 -14.99 16.40
N PHE A 4 -6.67 -15.16 15.49
CA PHE A 4 -6.64 -14.54 14.16
C PHE A 4 -6.84 -13.01 14.24
N ILE A 5 -7.52 -12.53 15.29
CA ILE A 5 -7.77 -11.11 15.59
C ILE A 5 -6.49 -10.43 16.05
N ALA A 6 -5.82 -11.05 17.01
CA ALA A 6 -4.53 -10.57 17.49
C ALA A 6 -3.49 -10.56 16.36
N LEU A 7 -3.45 -11.60 15.53
CA LEU A 7 -2.55 -11.67 14.37
C LEU A 7 -2.88 -10.60 13.33
N GLY A 8 -4.15 -10.42 12.96
CA GLY A 8 -4.55 -9.39 12.00
C GLY A 8 -4.26 -7.98 12.47
N PHE A 9 -4.52 -7.69 13.75
CA PHE A 9 -4.23 -6.40 14.34
C PHE A 9 -2.73 -6.07 14.35
N PHE A 10 -1.87 -7.07 14.52
CA PHE A 10 -0.42 -6.90 14.55
C PHE A 10 0.22 -6.92 13.15
N LEU A 11 -0.26 -7.79 12.25
CA LEU A 11 0.27 -7.91 10.88
C LEU A 11 -0.14 -6.72 10.00
N ASN A 12 -1.37 -6.20 10.14
CA ASN A 12 -1.87 -5.11 9.30
C ASN A 12 -0.97 -3.85 9.28
N PRO A 13 -0.50 -3.30 10.43
CA PRO A 13 0.40 -2.14 10.41
C PRO A 13 1.77 -2.47 9.82
N ILE A 14 2.29 -3.68 10.03
CA ILE A 14 3.57 -4.12 9.46
C ILE A 14 3.47 -4.20 7.94
N PHE A 15 2.40 -4.81 7.42
CA PHE A 15 2.13 -4.87 5.99
C PHE A 15 1.95 -3.47 5.39
N ALA A 16 1.24 -2.57 6.07
CA ALA A 16 1.08 -1.19 5.63
C ALA A 16 2.43 -0.45 5.51
N ILE A 17 3.34 -0.61 6.49
CA ILE A 17 4.66 0.02 6.46
C ILE A 17 5.51 -0.54 5.31
N VAL A 18 5.59 -1.86 5.17
CA VAL A 18 6.35 -2.52 4.09
C VAL A 18 5.82 -2.09 2.71
N PHE A 19 4.50 -1.94 2.58
CA PHE A 19 3.85 -1.49 1.35
C PHE A 19 4.12 -0.01 1.04
N CYS A 20 4.06 0.88 2.03
CA CYS A 20 4.42 2.29 1.89
C CYS A 20 5.88 2.47 1.47
N VAL A 21 6.82 1.72 2.06
CA VAL A 21 8.24 1.78 1.71
C VAL A 21 8.48 1.26 0.28
N ASN A 22 7.81 0.18 -0.12
CA ASN A 22 7.88 -0.32 -1.50
C ASN A 22 7.33 0.68 -2.52
N LEU A 23 6.21 1.34 -2.21
CA LEU A 23 5.63 2.38 -3.06
C LEU A 23 6.63 3.54 -3.27
N VAL A 24 7.21 4.06 -2.19
CA VAL A 24 8.20 5.15 -2.26
C VAL A 24 9.41 4.74 -3.08
N SER A 25 9.85 3.49 -2.97
CA SER A 25 10.97 2.95 -3.76
C SER A 25 10.64 2.90 -5.26
N ILE A 26 9.44 2.41 -5.62
CA ILE A 26 8.95 2.36 -7.02
C ILE A 26 8.82 3.77 -7.60
N ILE A 27 8.23 4.70 -6.84
CA ILE A 27 8.11 6.10 -7.25
C ILE A 27 9.50 6.71 -7.46
N ARG A 28 10.45 6.54 -6.53
CA ARG A 28 11.82 7.06 -6.71
C ARG A 28 12.52 6.48 -7.93
N LYS A 29 12.27 5.20 -8.24
CA LYS A 29 12.86 4.51 -9.40
C LYS A 29 12.30 5.04 -10.72
N LEU A 30 10.97 5.21 -10.81
CA LEU A 30 10.30 5.86 -11.94
C LEU A 30 10.74 7.34 -12.10
N SER A 31 11.00 8.03 -10.98
CA SER A 31 11.43 9.44 -10.97
C SER A 31 12.81 9.65 -11.56
N LYS A 32 13.73 8.69 -11.38
CA LYS A 32 15.06 8.74 -11.98
C LYS A 32 15.05 8.42 -13.48
N ASP A 33 14.01 7.74 -13.96
CA ASP A 33 13.95 7.19 -15.31
C ASP A 33 13.14 8.09 -16.28
N SER A 34 12.11 8.81 -15.78
CA SER A 34 11.20 9.60 -16.62
C SER A 34 11.22 11.09 -16.30
N GLY A 35 11.90 11.89 -17.14
CA GLY A 35 11.86 13.35 -17.10
C GLY A 35 10.44 13.90 -17.35
N ALA A 36 9.99 14.82 -16.49
CA ALA A 36 8.80 15.67 -16.61
C ALA A 36 7.38 15.01 -16.59
N LYS A 37 7.16 13.80 -17.10
CA LYS A 37 5.82 13.12 -17.03
C LYS A 37 5.54 12.41 -15.70
N MET A 38 6.53 12.39 -14.82
CA MET A 38 6.56 11.69 -13.54
C MET A 38 5.40 12.05 -12.58
N ASN A 39 5.06 13.34 -12.47
CA ASN A 39 4.15 13.81 -11.43
C ASN A 39 2.74 13.20 -11.58
N ARG A 40 2.19 13.20 -12.81
CA ARG A 40 0.86 12.64 -13.09
C ARG A 40 0.82 11.11 -12.97
N ASN A 41 1.88 10.41 -13.38
CA ASN A 41 1.93 8.95 -13.28
C ASN A 41 2.15 8.47 -11.83
N ALA A 42 2.92 9.21 -11.03
CA ALA A 42 3.16 8.91 -9.63
C ALA A 42 1.92 9.11 -8.76
N VAL A 43 1.13 10.17 -9.03
CA VAL A 43 -0.18 10.38 -8.40
C VAL A 43 -1.12 9.23 -8.74
N TRP A 44 -1.14 8.79 -10.00
CA TRP A 44 -2.03 7.70 -10.39
C TRP A 44 -1.63 6.36 -9.77
N LEU A 45 -0.32 6.08 -9.70
CA LEU A 45 0.23 4.94 -8.98
C LEU A 45 -0.13 4.95 -7.49
N THR A 46 0.01 6.11 -6.84
CA THR A 46 -0.31 6.27 -5.42
C THR A 46 -1.80 6.02 -5.16
N ILE A 47 -2.68 6.52 -6.03
CA ILE A 47 -4.13 6.30 -5.91
C ILE A 47 -4.48 4.81 -6.11
N SER A 48 -3.91 4.15 -7.14
CA SER A 48 -4.11 2.71 -7.34
C SER A 48 -3.62 1.88 -6.15
N PHE A 49 -2.48 2.23 -5.57
CA PHE A 49 -1.94 1.53 -4.40
C PHE A 49 -2.77 1.76 -3.14
N THR A 50 -3.17 3.00 -2.86
CA THR A 50 -4.06 3.34 -1.74
C THR A 50 -5.39 2.57 -1.86
N TYR A 51 -5.91 2.44 -3.08
CA TYR A 51 -7.12 1.65 -3.34
C TYR A 51 -6.91 0.15 -3.04
N ILE A 52 -5.78 -0.45 -3.43
CA ILE A 52 -5.46 -1.85 -3.13
C ILE A 52 -5.34 -2.08 -1.62
N VAL A 53 -4.66 -1.18 -0.89
CA VAL A 53 -4.54 -1.27 0.58
C VAL A 53 -5.89 -1.13 1.24
N THR A 54 -6.73 -0.22 0.74
CA THR A 54 -8.09 -0.01 1.26
C THR A 54 -8.91 -1.28 1.09
N ILE A 55 -8.86 -1.93 -0.08
CA ILE A 55 -9.55 -3.21 -0.32
C ILE A 55 -9.00 -4.32 0.56
N LEU A 56 -7.67 -4.44 0.70
CA LEU A 56 -7.06 -5.44 1.58
C LEU A 56 -7.48 -5.22 3.04
N THR A 57 -7.45 -3.98 3.51
CA THR A 57 -7.88 -3.61 4.87
C THR A 57 -9.36 -3.92 5.08
N TRP A 58 -10.20 -3.63 4.07
CA TRP A 58 -11.63 -3.96 4.10
C TRP A 58 -11.87 -5.46 4.10
N ILE A 59 -11.14 -6.25 3.33
CA ILE A 59 -11.23 -7.73 3.34
C ILE A 59 -10.93 -8.29 4.73
N TRP A 60 -9.90 -7.76 5.38
CA TRP A 60 -9.57 -8.13 6.75
C TRP A 60 -10.62 -7.65 7.75
N SER A 61 -11.32 -6.55 7.49
CA SER A 61 -12.41 -6.05 8.33
C SER A 61 -13.76 -6.74 8.10
N ILE A 62 -14.03 -7.26 6.90
CA ILE A 62 -15.28 -7.93 6.51
C ILE A 62 -15.26 -9.42 6.85
N SER A 63 -14.06 -10.00 7.02
CA SER A 63 -13.88 -11.38 7.50
C SER A 63 -14.10 -11.51 9.02
N TYR A 64 -14.63 -10.46 9.66
CA TYR A 64 -15.00 -10.32 11.07
C TYR A 64 -16.48 -9.98 11.16
#